data_AF-A0AAU6G7G8-F1
#
_entry.id   AF-A0AAU6G7G8-F1
#
_cell.length_a   1.000
_cell.length_b   1.000
_cell.length_c   1.000
_cell.angle_alpha   90.00
_cell.angle_beta   90.00
_cell.angle_gamma   90.00
#
_symmetry.space_group_name_H-M   'P 1'
#
loop_
_entity.id
_entity.type
_entity.pdbx_description
1 polymer ?
#
loop_
_entity_poly.entity_id
_entity_poly.type
_entity_poly.pdbx_seq_one_letter_code
_entity_poly.pdbx_strand_id
1 'polypeptide(L)'
;MATAEPTHADDADPGPRAGSRIRLPARSAEAAGPNGADGSDGAHGPDGADEEPGPRAARLKGFVHRHPVAVVTALAGLLHLAWFFSFANSGGDLAAQDAWAEFVGRHPDSAYNLAWYGGMHPVSYSVVSPYLMSVLGVRTTMMIAGTLSAGLLTMILIRSRAVREPMWPALAGVFALLCNAASGRVTYGLGMVFALAAAAVVFCWPYRWRHKRWAKALCAAPLAALATAASPVAGLFVGLVAAALFLQKRRPGAYALGIAPTLVVAASAWLFPFSGTQPMSIGSASLPLIYSVLVFALVPKEWKTVRITAAVYGLGVLLVWLISSQIGSNITRLAMLFAGVALLAALPFTVPKTRKWYVTIVAFAGFTGWIGFKSVDDIVHTTPAASWARELAPLVNQLQVVGAEKGRVEVVPARSHREASALAPYVNLARGWNRQADMERNPLFYDDTLNSANYHEWLQRWAVHYVVLPKGEPDGNGGERERQLVQRGMPYLRQIWGDANWQLFAVTDPTQLADPPAVVDRAEQGELTIEVKKAGRVLIRVPYSPWLGLVDAEGKSVKPPQETEKSKHRAEGAPKTYDNLNGCLMETQENASGDKWTELLAPAPGTYRLAAPYQLPRGTPCPEELR
;
A
#
# COMPACT_ATOMS: atom_id res chain seq x y z
N MET A 1 -42.95 -20.47 41.20
CA MET A 1 -43.74 -21.22 40.20
C MET A 1 -42.72 -22.07 39.44
N ALA A 2 -42.59 -23.36 39.76
CA ALA A 2 -43.49 -24.48 39.39
C ALA A 2 -42.98 -25.13 38.07
N THR A 3 -42.20 -26.23 38.10
CA THR A 3 -42.59 -27.67 38.27
C THR A 3 -43.30 -28.27 37.03
N ALA A 4 -43.00 -29.48 36.53
CA ALA A 4 -41.97 -30.50 36.86
C ALA A 4 -41.84 -31.56 35.71
N GLU A 5 -40.93 -32.54 35.86
CA GLU A 5 -40.96 -33.88 35.20
C GLU A 5 -41.79 -34.87 36.07
N PRO A 6 -41.73 -36.24 35.97
CA PRO A 6 -41.31 -37.19 34.91
C PRO A 6 -42.31 -38.38 34.67
N THR A 7 -42.00 -39.33 33.75
CA THR A 7 -42.44 -40.78 33.68
C THR A 7 -41.71 -41.44 32.47
N HIS A 8 -41.12 -42.67 32.41
CA HIS A 8 -41.29 -44.02 33.02
C HIS A 8 -42.60 -44.75 32.67
N ALA A 9 -42.72 -46.08 32.42
CA ALA A 9 -41.79 -47.26 32.37
C ALA A 9 -42.53 -48.50 31.74
N ASP A 10 -41.95 -49.61 31.24
CA ASP A 10 -40.62 -49.93 30.67
C ASP A 10 -40.73 -50.77 29.34
N ASP A 11 -40.54 -52.09 29.10
CA ASP A 11 -40.07 -53.33 29.78
C ASP A 11 -39.82 -54.50 28.73
N ALA A 12 -39.40 -55.72 29.15
CA ALA A 12 -39.51 -57.09 28.54
C ALA A 12 -38.33 -57.80 27.79
N ASP A 13 -37.85 -58.93 28.39
CA ASP A 13 -37.03 -60.03 27.83
C ASP A 13 -37.51 -61.38 28.45
N PRO A 14 -37.43 -62.54 27.75
CA PRO A 14 -36.87 -63.72 28.45
C PRO A 14 -36.20 -64.82 27.57
N GLY A 15 -34.94 -65.14 27.88
CA GLY A 15 -34.63 -66.52 28.29
C GLY A 15 -33.97 -67.53 27.30
N PRO A 16 -33.65 -68.76 27.79
CA PRO A 16 -32.26 -69.26 27.63
C PRO A 16 -32.07 -70.77 27.28
N ARG A 17 -30.78 -71.22 27.26
CA ARG A 17 -30.21 -72.60 27.12
C ARG A 17 -29.99 -73.09 25.67
N ALA A 18 -29.06 -74.02 25.36
CA ALA A 18 -27.79 -74.48 25.97
C ALA A 18 -27.02 -75.40 24.96
N GLY A 19 -25.71 -75.63 25.11
CA GLY A 19 -24.92 -76.58 24.29
C GLY A 19 -23.42 -76.61 24.63
N SER A 20 -22.69 -77.71 24.38
CA SER A 20 -21.27 -77.84 24.80
C SER A 20 -20.43 -78.88 24.02
N ARG A 21 -19.09 -78.74 24.08
CA ARG A 21 -18.03 -79.66 23.56
C ARG A 21 -17.88 -79.59 22.02
N ILE A 22 -16.77 -79.96 21.33
CA ILE A 22 -15.72 -80.97 21.56
C ILE A 22 -14.28 -80.45 21.24
N ARG A 23 -13.28 -81.21 21.71
CA ARG A 23 -11.81 -81.07 21.74
C ARG A 23 -11.03 -81.41 20.42
N LEU A 24 -9.91 -80.69 20.18
CA LEU A 24 -8.47 -81.14 20.00
C LEU A 24 -8.05 -82.14 18.86
N PRO A 25 -6.75 -82.48 18.65
CA PRO A 25 -5.47 -81.69 18.69
C PRO A 25 -4.43 -82.04 17.56
N ALA A 26 -3.19 -81.56 17.71
CA ALA A 26 -1.90 -82.17 17.30
C ALA A 26 -1.49 -82.04 15.81
N ARG A 27 -0.21 -82.11 15.41
CA ARG A 27 1.15 -82.12 16.05
C ARG A 27 2.11 -81.42 15.04
N SER A 28 3.40 -81.11 15.25
CA SER A 28 4.51 -81.74 16.01
C SER A 28 5.51 -80.69 16.52
N ALA A 29 6.46 -81.12 17.35
CA ALA A 29 7.65 -80.35 17.75
C ALA A 29 8.88 -81.26 17.80
N GLU A 30 10.05 -80.75 17.42
CA GLU A 30 11.43 -81.23 17.71
C GLU A 30 12.41 -80.33 16.92
N ALA A 31 13.67 -80.10 17.31
CA ALA A 31 14.42 -80.59 18.47
C ALA A 31 15.28 -79.45 19.10
N ALA A 32 15.92 -79.72 20.24
CA ALA A 32 16.81 -78.77 20.93
C ALA A 32 18.27 -79.25 20.95
N GLY A 33 19.22 -78.31 21.10
CA GLY A 33 20.64 -78.58 21.33
C GLY A 33 21.37 -77.35 21.88
N PRO A 34 22.39 -77.46 22.77
CA PRO A 34 22.59 -76.43 23.79
C PRO A 34 24.04 -75.89 23.99
N ASN A 35 24.14 -74.95 24.94
CA ASN A 35 25.32 -74.47 25.68
C ASN A 35 26.32 -73.51 25.00
N GLY A 36 26.83 -72.60 25.83
CA GLY A 36 27.81 -71.57 25.49
C GLY A 36 27.61 -70.32 26.34
N ALA A 37 28.22 -70.25 27.53
CA ALA A 37 28.10 -69.12 28.46
C ALA A 37 29.49 -68.68 28.93
N ASP A 38 29.77 -67.38 28.77
CA ASP A 38 30.82 -66.52 29.38
C ASP A 38 30.85 -65.22 28.52
N GLY A 39 31.17 -64.02 29.01
CA GLY A 39 31.37 -63.56 30.40
C GLY A 39 31.70 -62.06 30.43
N SER A 40 31.34 -61.37 31.53
CA SER A 40 31.81 -60.04 32.00
C SER A 40 31.85 -58.79 31.06
N ASP A 41 31.13 -57.76 31.51
CA ASP A 41 31.54 -56.34 31.61
C ASP A 41 31.91 -55.49 30.37
N GLY A 42 31.04 -54.51 30.10
CA GLY A 42 31.32 -53.30 29.30
C GLY A 42 30.44 -52.14 29.78
N ALA A 43 31.04 -50.99 30.10
CA ALA A 43 30.39 -49.91 30.85
C ALA A 43 29.89 -48.71 30.02
N HIS A 44 29.03 -47.91 30.67
CA HIS A 44 28.61 -46.54 30.33
C HIS A 44 27.69 -46.30 29.13
N GLY A 45 26.46 -45.90 29.46
CA GLY A 45 25.56 -45.11 28.61
C GLY A 45 24.22 -44.90 29.32
N PRO A 46 23.89 -43.70 29.81
CA PRO A 46 22.51 -43.43 30.20
C PRO A 46 21.69 -43.25 28.93
N ASP A 47 20.74 -44.16 28.67
CA ASP A 47 19.77 -43.99 27.59
C ASP A 47 19.02 -42.67 27.82
N GLY A 48 19.24 -41.72 26.90
CA GLY A 48 18.49 -40.47 26.88
C GLY A 48 17.04 -40.80 26.59
N ALA A 49 16.17 -40.69 27.60
CA ALA A 49 14.74 -40.87 27.41
C ALA A 49 14.22 -39.81 26.44
N ASP A 50 13.97 -40.22 25.19
CA ASP A 50 13.14 -39.47 24.24
C ASP A 50 11.77 -39.31 24.90
N GLU A 51 11.49 -38.13 25.48
CA GLU A 51 10.19 -37.80 26.05
C GLU A 51 9.13 -37.89 24.95
N GLU A 52 8.36 -38.99 24.93
CA GLU A 52 7.23 -39.11 24.01
C GLU A 52 6.31 -37.90 24.21
N PRO A 53 6.07 -37.08 23.16
CA PRO A 53 5.38 -35.81 23.31
C PRO A 53 3.93 -36.06 23.73
N GLY A 54 3.68 -35.91 25.05
CA GLY A 54 2.48 -36.40 25.73
C GLY A 54 1.18 -36.05 25.03
N PRO A 55 0.09 -36.83 25.21
CA PRO A 55 -0.97 -37.02 24.22
C PRO A 55 -1.69 -35.76 23.70
N ARG A 56 -1.60 -34.62 24.39
CA ARG A 56 -2.02 -33.30 23.87
C ARG A 56 -1.07 -32.76 22.78
N ALA A 57 0.24 -32.83 22.98
CA ALA A 57 1.26 -32.41 22.02
C ALA A 57 1.27 -33.29 20.76
N ALA A 58 1.18 -34.62 20.90
CA ALA A 58 1.01 -35.53 19.77
C ALA A 58 -0.25 -35.21 18.94
N ARG A 59 -1.41 -34.99 19.60
CA ARG A 59 -2.66 -34.58 18.94
C ARG A 59 -2.53 -33.22 18.24
N LEU A 60 -1.89 -32.24 18.86
CA LEU A 60 -1.66 -30.92 18.27
C LEU A 60 -0.76 -31.01 17.03
N LYS A 61 0.38 -31.71 17.12
CA LYS A 61 1.27 -31.99 15.98
C LYS A 61 0.51 -32.66 14.83
N GLY A 62 -0.30 -33.67 15.14
CA GLY A 62 -1.19 -34.34 14.18
C GLY A 62 -2.22 -33.41 13.54
N PHE A 63 -2.81 -32.46 14.28
CA PHE A 63 -3.73 -31.46 13.74
C PHE A 63 -3.01 -30.46 12.82
N VAL A 64 -1.84 -29.97 13.21
CA VAL A 64 -1.02 -29.04 12.41
C VAL A 64 -0.64 -29.63 11.06
N HIS A 65 -0.21 -30.90 11.01
CA HIS A 65 0.10 -31.58 9.75
C HIS A 65 -1.14 -31.89 8.88
N ARG A 66 -2.34 -32.03 9.48
CA ARG A 66 -3.60 -32.28 8.74
C ARG A 66 -4.23 -31.00 8.18
N HIS A 67 -4.15 -29.88 8.91
CA HIS A 67 -4.78 -28.60 8.52
C HIS A 67 -3.80 -27.41 8.46
N PRO A 68 -2.63 -27.54 7.81
CA PRO A 68 -1.58 -26.50 7.85
C PRO A 68 -2.04 -25.15 7.32
N VAL A 69 -2.89 -25.10 6.28
CA VAL A 69 -3.46 -23.83 5.77
C VAL A 69 -4.31 -23.15 6.84
N ALA A 70 -5.15 -23.89 7.57
CA ALA A 70 -6.02 -23.31 8.60
C ALA A 70 -5.19 -22.83 9.80
N VAL A 71 -4.20 -23.62 10.23
CA VAL A 71 -3.30 -23.25 11.34
C VAL A 71 -2.47 -22.01 11.01
N VAL A 72 -1.87 -21.92 9.83
CA VAL A 72 -1.06 -20.75 9.46
C VAL A 72 -1.94 -19.51 9.23
N THR A 73 -3.14 -19.67 8.68
CA THR A 73 -4.13 -18.57 8.59
C THR A 73 -4.54 -18.07 9.97
N ALA A 74 -4.86 -18.98 10.91
CA ALA A 74 -5.25 -18.62 12.27
C ALA A 74 -4.12 -17.93 13.05
N LEU A 75 -2.88 -18.45 12.93
CA LEU A 75 -1.69 -17.82 13.50
C LEU A 75 -1.46 -16.42 12.93
N ALA A 76 -1.59 -16.26 11.60
CA ALA A 76 -1.48 -14.94 10.98
C ALA A 76 -2.56 -13.98 11.48
N GLY A 77 -3.82 -14.43 11.61
CA GLY A 77 -4.90 -13.62 12.18
C GLY A 77 -4.63 -13.17 13.61
N LEU A 78 -4.17 -14.08 14.48
CA LEU A 78 -3.78 -13.76 15.86
C LEU A 78 -2.60 -12.78 15.93
N LEU A 79 -1.60 -12.91 15.04
CA LEU A 79 -0.46 -11.98 14.98
C LEU A 79 -0.86 -10.59 14.45
N HIS A 80 -1.80 -10.52 13.51
CA HIS A 80 -2.32 -9.22 13.03
C HIS A 80 -3.27 -8.56 14.06
N LEU A 81 -4.02 -9.35 14.85
CA LEU A 81 -4.73 -8.86 16.04
C LEU A 81 -3.76 -8.31 17.10
N ALA A 82 -2.67 -9.03 17.38
CA ALA A 82 -1.63 -8.57 18.30
C ALA A 82 -1.00 -7.25 17.80
N TRP A 83 -0.64 -7.17 16.51
CA TRP A 83 -0.15 -5.93 15.87
C TRP A 83 -1.14 -4.76 16.02
N PHE A 84 -2.43 -5.00 15.81
CA PHE A 84 -3.46 -3.98 15.96
C PHE A 84 -3.49 -3.35 17.36
N PHE A 85 -3.38 -4.18 18.40
CA PHE A 85 -3.40 -3.72 19.80
C PHE A 85 -2.05 -3.22 20.35
N SER A 86 -0.94 -3.31 19.60
CA SER A 86 0.41 -2.99 20.10
C SER A 86 1.23 -2.04 19.24
N PHE A 87 1.13 -2.11 17.91
CA PHE A 87 2.04 -1.41 16.98
C PHE A 87 1.33 -0.59 15.89
N ALA A 88 0.00 -0.72 15.75
CA ALA A 88 -0.75 -0.03 14.70
C ALA A 88 -1.02 1.46 15.03
N ASN A 89 0.05 2.25 15.07
CA ASN A 89 0.06 3.69 15.30
C ASN A 89 -0.66 4.48 14.17
N SER A 90 -0.57 5.81 14.16
CA SER A 90 -1.14 6.69 13.13
C SER A 90 -0.11 7.43 12.26
N GLY A 91 1.14 6.95 12.22
CA GLY A 91 2.24 7.54 11.45
C GLY A 91 2.75 6.65 10.31
N GLY A 92 3.82 7.07 9.63
CA GLY A 92 4.47 6.33 8.55
C GLY A 92 3.52 6.08 7.38
N ASP A 93 3.62 4.94 6.70
CA ASP A 93 2.67 4.57 5.61
C ASP A 93 1.20 4.63 6.10
N LEU A 94 0.89 4.36 7.39
CA LEU A 94 -0.49 4.40 7.89
C LEU A 94 -1.10 5.80 7.82
N ALA A 95 -0.31 6.86 8.06
CA ALA A 95 -0.79 8.24 7.92
C ALA A 95 -1.28 8.54 6.49
N ALA A 96 -0.63 7.98 5.46
CA ALA A 96 -1.09 8.10 4.09
C ALA A 96 -2.38 7.32 3.83
N GLN A 97 -2.48 6.10 4.36
CA GLN A 97 -3.69 5.29 4.24
C GLN A 97 -4.89 6.02 4.87
N ASP A 98 -4.69 6.60 6.06
CA ASP A 98 -5.70 7.34 6.79
C ASP A 98 -6.19 8.54 6.00
N ALA A 99 -5.29 9.42 5.54
CA ALA A 99 -5.67 10.59 4.75
C ALA A 99 -6.42 10.24 3.45
N TRP A 100 -6.00 9.18 2.73
CA TRP A 100 -6.69 8.77 1.51
C TRP A 100 -8.04 8.10 1.79
N ALA A 101 -8.15 7.25 2.81
CA ALA A 101 -9.40 6.61 3.21
C ALA A 101 -10.40 7.64 3.77
N GLU A 102 -9.91 8.62 4.51
CA GLU A 102 -10.71 9.71 5.07
C GLU A 102 -11.20 10.68 3.98
N PHE A 103 -10.34 11.07 3.03
CA PHE A 103 -10.73 11.88 1.87
C PHE A 103 -11.82 11.17 1.05
N VAL A 104 -11.58 9.91 0.66
CA VAL A 104 -12.56 9.11 -0.12
C VAL A 104 -13.81 8.75 0.70
N GLY A 105 -13.73 8.76 2.03
CA GLY A 105 -14.90 8.63 2.90
C GLY A 105 -15.80 9.86 2.91
N ARG A 106 -15.27 11.06 2.66
CA ARG A 106 -16.04 12.32 2.58
C ARG A 106 -16.41 12.73 1.15
N HIS A 107 -15.52 12.47 0.20
CA HIS A 107 -15.61 12.88 -1.21
C HIS A 107 -15.41 11.68 -2.14
N PRO A 108 -16.22 10.61 -2.04
CA PRO A 108 -16.06 9.37 -2.83
C PRO A 108 -16.23 9.59 -4.34
N ASP A 109 -16.88 10.68 -4.72
CA ASP A 109 -17.16 11.14 -6.06
C ASP A 109 -16.08 12.07 -6.63
N SER A 110 -15.10 12.50 -5.84
CA SER A 110 -14.02 13.39 -6.30
C SER A 110 -12.78 12.64 -6.82
N ALA A 111 -12.40 12.95 -8.05
CA ALA A 111 -11.19 12.47 -8.70
C ALA A 111 -9.90 13.18 -8.25
N TYR A 112 -9.98 14.30 -7.51
CA TYR A 112 -8.81 15.12 -7.17
C TYR A 112 -8.92 15.64 -5.72
N ASN A 113 -7.94 15.32 -4.89
CA ASN A 113 -7.81 15.79 -3.52
C ASN A 113 -6.94 17.05 -3.50
N LEU A 114 -7.53 18.20 -3.17
CA LEU A 114 -6.85 19.49 -3.09
C LEU A 114 -5.96 19.62 -1.82
N ALA A 115 -6.18 18.79 -0.79
CA ALA A 115 -5.62 18.99 0.55
C ALA A 115 -4.10 18.83 0.67
N TRP A 116 -3.42 18.29 -0.34
CA TRP A 116 -1.96 18.10 -0.37
C TRP A 116 -1.37 18.62 -1.68
N TYR A 117 -0.27 19.39 -1.59
CA TYR A 117 0.45 19.93 -2.76
C TYR A 117 -0.43 20.76 -3.70
N GLY A 118 -1.54 21.29 -3.18
CA GLY A 118 -2.58 21.94 -3.97
C GLY A 118 -3.40 21.05 -4.91
N GLY A 119 -3.21 19.72 -4.92
CA GLY A 119 -3.96 18.82 -5.82
C GLY A 119 -3.24 17.52 -6.18
N MET A 120 -3.85 16.37 -5.86
CA MET A 120 -3.43 15.04 -6.34
C MET A 120 -4.61 14.08 -6.57
N HIS A 121 -4.50 13.20 -7.56
CA HIS A 121 -5.47 12.12 -7.82
C HIS A 121 -5.35 10.98 -6.79
N PRO A 122 -6.43 10.53 -6.11
CA PRO A 122 -6.39 9.33 -5.26
C PRO A 122 -5.91 8.07 -6.00
N VAL A 123 -6.24 7.99 -7.30
CA VAL A 123 -5.81 6.92 -8.20
C VAL A 123 -4.28 6.83 -8.35
N SER A 124 -3.54 7.93 -8.16
CA SER A 124 -2.06 7.91 -8.17
C SER A 124 -1.49 7.04 -7.03
N TYR A 125 -2.23 6.90 -5.94
CA TYR A 125 -1.88 6.02 -4.82
C TYR A 125 -2.43 4.60 -5.05
N SER A 126 -3.73 4.50 -5.36
CA SER A 126 -4.36 3.31 -5.97
C SER A 126 -5.85 3.54 -6.28
N VAL A 127 -6.40 2.78 -7.22
CA VAL A 127 -7.81 2.87 -7.65
C VAL A 127 -8.79 2.37 -6.56
N VAL A 128 -8.48 1.26 -5.89
CA VAL A 128 -9.46 0.52 -5.06
C VAL A 128 -9.21 0.66 -3.55
N SER A 129 -7.95 0.80 -3.12
CA SER A 129 -7.61 0.65 -1.71
C SER A 129 -8.18 1.74 -0.79
N PRO A 130 -8.22 3.04 -1.17
CA PRO A 130 -8.86 4.08 -0.35
C PRO A 130 -10.35 3.80 -0.10
N TYR A 131 -11.09 3.40 -1.14
CA TYR A 131 -12.52 3.05 -1.07
C TYR A 131 -12.80 1.84 -0.17
N LEU A 132 -11.92 0.83 -0.18
CA LEU A 132 -12.10 -0.31 0.71
C LEU A 132 -11.72 0.04 2.16
N MET A 133 -10.71 0.90 2.35
CA MET A 133 -10.27 1.33 3.68
C MET A 133 -11.19 2.36 4.33
N SER A 134 -11.95 3.16 3.57
CA SER A 134 -12.98 4.05 4.14
C SER A 134 -14.15 3.25 4.74
N VAL A 135 -14.49 2.10 4.15
CA VAL A 135 -15.58 1.22 4.62
C VAL A 135 -15.13 0.24 5.71
N LEU A 136 -13.97 -0.40 5.57
CA LEU A 136 -13.49 -1.42 6.53
C LEU A 136 -12.61 -0.85 7.65
N GLY A 137 -12.07 0.35 7.47
CA GLY A 137 -10.96 0.86 8.25
C GLY A 137 -9.60 0.36 7.75
N VAL A 138 -8.61 1.25 7.79
CA VAL A 138 -7.22 1.00 7.36
C VAL A 138 -6.59 -0.22 8.05
N ARG A 139 -6.64 -0.28 9.39
CA ARG A 139 -6.02 -1.38 10.16
C ARG A 139 -6.72 -2.71 9.89
N THR A 140 -8.06 -2.73 9.89
CA THR A 140 -8.86 -3.93 9.59
C THR A 140 -8.52 -4.49 8.21
N THR A 141 -8.33 -3.61 7.22
CA THR A 141 -7.92 -3.99 5.86
C THR A 141 -6.56 -4.68 5.86
N MET A 142 -5.58 -4.18 6.64
CA MET A 142 -4.28 -4.87 6.80
C MET A 142 -4.42 -6.23 7.48
N MET A 143 -5.22 -6.32 8.55
CA MET A 143 -5.44 -7.58 9.27
C MET A 143 -6.06 -8.65 8.37
N ILE A 144 -7.10 -8.30 7.63
CA ILE A 144 -7.75 -9.17 6.64
C ILE A 144 -6.74 -9.56 5.55
N ALA A 145 -6.01 -8.58 5.00
CA ALA A 145 -5.07 -8.82 3.91
C ALA A 145 -3.92 -9.75 4.30
N GLY A 146 -3.20 -9.47 5.38
CA GLY A 146 -2.10 -10.31 5.86
C GLY A 146 -2.56 -11.73 6.22
N THR A 147 -3.74 -11.87 6.81
CA THR A 147 -4.35 -13.17 7.14
C THR A 147 -4.66 -13.99 5.88
N LEU A 148 -5.34 -13.39 4.89
CA LEU A 148 -5.68 -14.07 3.63
C LEU A 148 -4.43 -14.37 2.78
N SER A 149 -3.45 -13.45 2.73
CA SER A 149 -2.16 -13.67 2.06
C SER A 149 -1.39 -14.83 2.69
N ALA A 150 -1.37 -14.97 4.02
CA ALA A 150 -0.73 -16.11 4.70
C ALA A 150 -1.38 -17.45 4.33
N GLY A 151 -2.72 -17.51 4.32
CA GLY A 151 -3.47 -18.69 3.91
C GLY A 151 -3.24 -19.07 2.45
N LEU A 152 -3.30 -18.08 1.54
CA LEU A 152 -3.05 -18.26 0.11
C LEU A 152 -1.61 -18.73 -0.17
N LEU A 153 -0.61 -18.10 0.47
CA LEU A 153 0.80 -18.49 0.34
C LEU A 153 1.03 -19.93 0.84
N THR A 154 0.49 -20.28 2.01
CA THR A 154 0.59 -21.63 2.57
C THR A 154 -0.05 -22.68 1.63
N MET A 155 -1.21 -22.34 1.06
CA MET A 155 -1.89 -23.20 0.08
C MET A 155 -1.08 -23.36 -1.22
N ILE A 156 -0.45 -22.29 -1.73
CA ILE A 156 0.45 -22.35 -2.89
C ILE A 156 1.66 -23.25 -2.60
N LEU A 157 2.28 -23.12 -1.42
CA LEU A 157 3.42 -23.93 -0.99
C LEU A 157 3.05 -25.42 -0.97
N ILE A 158 1.95 -25.79 -0.31
CA ILE A 158 1.48 -27.18 -0.20
C ILE A 158 1.08 -27.77 -1.57
N ARG A 159 0.49 -26.96 -2.46
CA ARG A 159 0.10 -27.41 -3.82
C ARG A 159 1.27 -27.44 -4.80
N SER A 160 2.42 -26.89 -4.43
CA SER A 160 3.64 -26.91 -5.24
C SER A 160 4.41 -28.22 -5.02
N ARG A 161 4.39 -29.11 -6.02
CA ARG A 161 5.20 -30.35 -6.05
C ARG A 161 6.71 -30.13 -5.88
N ALA A 162 7.17 -28.87 -5.97
CA ALA A 162 8.57 -28.50 -5.78
C ALA A 162 8.93 -28.29 -4.30
N VAL A 163 7.96 -28.14 -3.40
CA VAL A 163 8.19 -27.90 -1.96
C VAL A 163 8.08 -29.22 -1.21
N ARG A 164 9.14 -29.59 -0.47
CA ARG A 164 9.15 -30.77 0.41
C ARG A 164 8.49 -30.43 1.75
N GLU A 165 9.02 -29.40 2.41
CA GLU A 165 8.58 -28.94 3.73
C GLU A 165 7.86 -27.58 3.61
N PRO A 166 6.52 -27.53 3.63
CA PRO A 166 5.77 -26.28 3.41
C PRO A 166 5.67 -25.40 4.65
N MET A 167 5.84 -25.94 5.87
CA MET A 167 5.62 -25.21 7.12
C MET A 167 6.65 -24.10 7.36
N TRP A 168 7.95 -24.41 7.25
CA TRP A 168 9.00 -23.41 7.49
C TRP A 168 8.95 -22.22 6.50
N PRO A 169 8.78 -22.43 5.17
CA PRO A 169 8.54 -21.33 4.23
C PRO A 169 7.26 -20.55 4.52
N ALA A 170 6.19 -21.21 4.98
CA ALA A 170 4.94 -20.53 5.33
C ALA A 170 5.11 -19.62 6.56
N LEU A 171 5.83 -20.08 7.59
CA LEU A 171 6.14 -19.28 8.79
C LEU A 171 7.04 -18.06 8.46
N ALA A 172 8.03 -18.22 7.59
CA ALA A 172 8.80 -17.07 7.08
C ALA A 172 7.93 -16.08 6.29
N GLY A 173 6.93 -16.59 5.56
CA GLY A 173 5.92 -15.76 4.90
C GLY A 173 5.03 -15.00 5.88
N VAL A 174 4.59 -15.63 6.97
CA VAL A 174 3.84 -14.96 8.05
C VAL A 174 4.69 -13.87 8.71
N PHE A 175 5.95 -14.15 9.03
CA PHE A 175 6.87 -13.15 9.59
C PHE A 175 7.05 -11.95 8.65
N ALA A 176 7.22 -12.20 7.34
CA ALA A 176 7.36 -11.13 6.37
C ALA A 176 6.07 -10.32 6.14
N LEU A 177 4.90 -10.96 6.22
CA LEU A 177 3.59 -10.27 6.19
C LEU A 177 3.39 -9.42 7.46
N LEU A 178 3.80 -9.91 8.63
CA LEU A 178 3.79 -9.15 9.88
C LEU A 178 4.76 -7.96 9.84
N CYS A 179 5.95 -8.12 9.24
CA CYS A 179 6.86 -7.02 8.94
C CYS A 179 6.21 -5.98 8.01
N ASN A 180 5.44 -6.41 7.01
CA ASN A 180 4.69 -5.50 6.14
C ASN A 180 3.57 -4.73 6.87
N ALA A 181 2.92 -5.37 7.85
CA ALA A 181 1.95 -4.73 8.75
C ALA A 181 2.63 -3.73 9.70
N ALA A 182 3.75 -4.10 10.33
CA ALA A 182 4.58 -3.23 11.16
C ALA A 182 4.99 -1.94 10.41
N SER A 183 5.40 -2.07 9.14
CA SER A 183 5.71 -0.94 8.27
C SER A 183 4.50 -0.17 7.72
N GLY A 184 3.25 -0.49 8.10
CA GLY A 184 2.05 0.25 7.69
C GLY A 184 1.59 0.12 6.23
N ARG A 185 2.14 -0.82 5.46
CA ARG A 185 2.05 -0.86 3.97
C ARG A 185 0.73 -1.41 3.43
N VAL A 186 -0.42 -0.87 3.87
CA VAL A 186 -1.76 -1.49 3.68
C VAL A 186 -2.16 -1.64 2.22
N THR A 187 -1.98 -0.60 1.38
CA THR A 187 -2.21 -0.65 -0.08
C THR A 187 -1.58 -1.90 -0.72
N TYR A 188 -0.29 -2.12 -0.40
CA TYR A 188 0.49 -3.23 -0.94
C TYR A 188 0.07 -4.57 -0.35
N GLY A 189 -0.29 -4.62 0.94
CA GLY A 189 -0.88 -5.79 1.59
C GLY A 189 -2.16 -6.25 0.90
N LEU A 190 -3.10 -5.33 0.65
CA LEU A 190 -4.35 -5.62 -0.06
C LEU A 190 -4.10 -6.12 -1.50
N GLY A 191 -3.22 -5.44 -2.25
CA GLY A 191 -2.79 -5.90 -3.58
C GLY A 191 -2.13 -7.29 -3.55
N MET A 192 -1.45 -7.65 -2.46
CA MET A 192 -0.81 -8.95 -2.29
C MET A 192 -1.81 -10.11 -2.14
N VAL A 193 -2.99 -9.88 -1.56
CA VAL A 193 -4.07 -10.90 -1.52
C VAL A 193 -4.45 -11.31 -2.93
N PHE A 194 -4.76 -10.31 -3.78
CA PHE A 194 -5.18 -10.54 -5.16
C PHE A 194 -4.03 -11.08 -6.02
N ALA A 195 -2.79 -10.64 -5.80
CA ALA A 195 -1.60 -11.16 -6.48
C ALA A 195 -1.36 -12.65 -6.17
N LEU A 196 -1.43 -13.03 -4.88
CA LEU A 196 -1.34 -14.43 -4.47
C LEU A 196 -2.53 -15.25 -4.96
N ALA A 197 -3.74 -14.70 -5.00
CA ALA A 197 -4.91 -15.38 -5.56
C ALA A 197 -4.76 -15.62 -7.07
N ALA A 198 -4.27 -14.63 -7.84
CA ALA A 198 -3.97 -14.79 -9.26
C ALA A 198 -2.88 -15.86 -9.50
N ALA A 199 -1.81 -15.84 -8.70
CA ALA A 199 -0.78 -16.87 -8.73
C ALA A 199 -1.34 -18.26 -8.38
N ALA A 200 -2.18 -18.37 -7.34
CA ALA A 200 -2.86 -19.60 -6.96
C ALA A 200 -3.73 -20.17 -8.10
N VAL A 201 -4.50 -19.32 -8.79
CA VAL A 201 -5.24 -19.74 -9.99
C VAL A 201 -4.30 -20.26 -11.08
N VAL A 202 -3.14 -19.62 -11.28
CA VAL A 202 -2.18 -20.01 -12.32
C VAL A 202 -1.37 -21.27 -12.00
N PHE A 203 -0.98 -21.51 -10.75
CA PHE A 203 -0.12 -22.63 -10.36
C PHE A 203 -0.86 -23.79 -9.69
N CYS A 204 -1.98 -23.54 -8.99
CA CYS A 204 -2.69 -24.52 -8.14
C CYS A 204 -4.07 -24.95 -8.69
N TRP A 205 -4.37 -24.63 -9.97
CA TRP A 205 -5.65 -24.91 -10.64
C TRP A 205 -6.13 -26.37 -10.47
N PRO A 206 -7.42 -26.62 -10.13
CA PRO A 206 -7.93 -27.97 -9.87
C PRO A 206 -7.72 -28.93 -11.05
N TYR A 207 -7.18 -30.13 -10.78
CA TYR A 207 -6.90 -31.14 -11.81
C TYR A 207 -8.15 -31.54 -12.61
N ARG A 208 -9.31 -31.64 -11.94
CA ARG A 208 -10.64 -31.89 -12.55
C ARG A 208 -11.02 -30.88 -13.64
N TRP A 209 -10.43 -29.68 -13.65
CA TRP A 209 -10.68 -28.62 -14.60
C TRP A 209 -9.45 -28.26 -15.45
N ARG A 210 -8.41 -29.12 -15.50
CA ARG A 210 -7.14 -28.86 -16.21
C ARG A 210 -7.28 -28.44 -17.68
N HIS A 211 -8.37 -28.86 -18.33
CA HIS A 211 -8.67 -28.55 -19.74
C HIS A 211 -9.45 -27.24 -19.93
N LYS A 212 -10.16 -26.74 -18.89
CA LYS A 212 -10.90 -25.47 -18.93
C LYS A 212 -9.95 -24.25 -18.81
N ARG A 213 -9.04 -24.11 -19.77
CA ARG A 213 -8.01 -23.05 -19.80
C ARG A 213 -8.60 -21.64 -19.86
N TRP A 214 -9.76 -21.47 -20.51
CA TRP A 214 -10.48 -20.19 -20.55
C TRP A 214 -10.96 -19.77 -19.16
N ALA A 215 -11.59 -20.68 -18.40
CA ALA A 215 -12.08 -20.40 -17.05
C ALA A 215 -10.94 -20.04 -16.09
N LYS A 216 -9.78 -20.69 -16.27
CA LYS A 216 -8.54 -20.34 -15.56
C LYS A 216 -8.07 -18.91 -15.86
N ALA A 217 -8.12 -18.47 -17.11
CA ALA A 217 -7.80 -17.09 -17.47
C ALA A 217 -8.84 -16.10 -16.95
N LEU A 218 -10.13 -16.45 -17.03
CA LEU A 218 -11.26 -15.66 -16.52
C LEU A 218 -11.22 -15.47 -15.00
N CYS A 219 -10.62 -16.39 -14.24
CA CYS A 219 -10.32 -16.18 -12.81
C CYS A 219 -9.02 -15.41 -12.58
N ALA A 220 -7.95 -15.70 -13.33
CA ALA A 220 -6.63 -15.10 -13.09
C ALA A 220 -6.54 -13.62 -13.47
N ALA A 221 -7.14 -13.23 -14.60
CA ALA A 221 -7.02 -11.87 -15.13
C ALA A 221 -7.73 -10.80 -14.27
N PRO A 222 -8.97 -11.01 -13.77
CA PRO A 222 -9.59 -10.08 -12.83
C PRO A 222 -8.83 -9.99 -11.49
N LEU A 223 -8.25 -11.09 -11.00
CA LEU A 223 -7.42 -11.06 -9.80
C LEU A 223 -6.10 -10.29 -10.03
N ALA A 224 -5.48 -10.42 -11.21
CA ALA A 224 -4.31 -9.61 -11.58
C ALA A 224 -4.67 -8.13 -11.77
N ALA A 225 -5.83 -7.81 -12.36
CA ALA A 225 -6.36 -6.46 -12.43
C ALA A 225 -6.58 -5.86 -11.03
N LEU A 226 -7.28 -6.58 -10.15
CA LEU A 226 -7.53 -6.16 -8.76
C LEU A 226 -6.25 -6.01 -7.95
N ALA A 227 -5.25 -6.88 -8.15
CA ALA A 227 -3.93 -6.72 -7.53
C ALA A 227 -3.29 -5.37 -7.92
N THR A 228 -3.43 -4.97 -9.17
CA THR A 228 -2.88 -3.73 -9.74
C THR A 228 -3.69 -2.49 -9.33
N ALA A 229 -5.02 -2.61 -9.35
CA ALA A 229 -5.95 -1.56 -8.97
C ALA A 229 -5.94 -1.29 -7.45
N ALA A 230 -5.66 -2.31 -6.64
CA ALA A 230 -5.35 -2.14 -5.22
C ALA A 230 -3.91 -1.66 -5.00
N SER A 231 -2.91 -2.16 -5.74
CA SER A 231 -1.54 -1.64 -5.67
C SER A 231 -0.77 -1.83 -7.00
N PRO A 232 -0.38 -0.74 -7.69
CA PRO A 232 0.46 -0.83 -8.89
C PRO A 232 1.74 -1.63 -8.68
N VAL A 233 2.32 -1.59 -7.46
CA VAL A 233 3.51 -2.36 -7.06
C VAL A 233 3.22 -3.87 -6.96
N ALA A 234 2.04 -4.28 -6.49
CA ALA A 234 1.64 -5.69 -6.52
C ALA A 234 1.37 -6.16 -7.96
N GLY A 235 0.75 -5.30 -8.78
CA GLY A 235 0.58 -5.53 -10.23
C GLY A 235 1.90 -5.73 -10.97
N LEU A 236 2.90 -4.87 -10.72
CA LEU A 236 4.27 -4.98 -11.23
C LEU A 236 4.88 -6.35 -10.89
N PHE A 237 4.73 -6.81 -9.65
CA PHE A 237 5.26 -8.11 -9.22
C PHE A 237 4.54 -9.31 -9.85
N VAL A 238 3.23 -9.22 -10.10
CA VAL A 238 2.50 -10.18 -10.96
C VAL A 238 3.06 -10.14 -12.39
N GLY A 239 3.40 -8.95 -12.90
CA GLY A 239 4.08 -8.74 -14.18
C GLY A 239 5.45 -9.43 -14.28
N LEU A 240 6.27 -9.42 -13.22
CA LEU A 240 7.55 -10.15 -13.18
C LEU A 240 7.36 -11.67 -13.29
N VAL A 241 6.29 -12.21 -12.68
CA VAL A 241 5.90 -13.62 -12.85
C VAL A 241 5.37 -13.88 -14.26
N ALA A 242 4.59 -12.97 -14.84
CA ALA A 242 4.12 -13.05 -16.22
C ALA A 242 5.29 -13.07 -17.22
N ALA A 243 6.29 -12.19 -17.06
CA ALA A 243 7.50 -12.16 -17.86
C ALA A 243 8.29 -13.48 -17.76
N ALA A 244 8.48 -14.02 -16.55
CA ALA A 244 9.13 -15.31 -16.37
C ALA A 244 8.35 -16.47 -17.03
N LEU A 245 7.01 -16.44 -17.02
CA LEU A 245 6.17 -17.40 -17.76
C LEU A 245 6.30 -17.23 -19.28
N PHE A 246 6.39 -15.98 -19.78
CA PHE A 246 6.55 -15.69 -21.21
C PHE A 246 7.88 -16.22 -21.74
N LEU A 247 8.98 -15.97 -21.03
CA LEU A 247 10.32 -16.49 -21.36
C LEU A 247 10.38 -18.03 -21.34
N GLN A 248 9.60 -18.68 -20.47
CA GLN A 248 9.42 -20.15 -20.48
C GLN A 248 8.48 -20.66 -21.59
N LYS A 249 8.07 -19.81 -22.55
CA LYS A 249 7.08 -20.08 -23.60
C LYS A 249 5.68 -20.47 -23.06
N ARG A 250 5.39 -20.26 -21.77
CA ARG A 250 4.10 -20.56 -21.11
C ARG A 250 3.04 -19.46 -21.37
N ARG A 251 2.95 -19.00 -22.62
CA ARG A 251 2.23 -17.79 -23.07
C ARG A 251 0.83 -17.60 -22.47
N PRO A 252 -0.09 -18.60 -22.41
CA PRO A 252 -1.43 -18.38 -21.85
C PRO A 252 -1.44 -17.98 -20.37
N GLY A 253 -0.47 -18.45 -19.58
CA GLY A 253 -0.32 -18.05 -18.18
C GLY A 253 0.33 -16.66 -18.04
N ALA A 254 1.23 -16.31 -18.96
CA ALA A 254 1.81 -14.97 -19.03
C ALA A 254 0.75 -13.93 -19.41
N TYR A 255 -0.08 -14.19 -20.43
CA TYR A 255 -1.11 -13.25 -20.89
C TYR A 255 -2.20 -13.03 -19.83
N ALA A 256 -2.65 -14.11 -19.17
CA ALA A 256 -3.65 -14.02 -18.10
C ALA A 256 -3.16 -13.27 -16.84
N LEU A 257 -1.85 -13.18 -16.61
CA LEU A 257 -1.27 -12.40 -15.51
C LEU A 257 -0.76 -11.02 -15.95
N GLY A 258 -0.39 -10.83 -17.22
CA GLY A 258 0.29 -9.62 -17.69
C GLY A 258 -0.62 -8.58 -18.34
N ILE A 259 -1.59 -9.01 -19.16
CA ILE A 259 -2.41 -8.05 -19.95
C ILE A 259 -3.27 -7.18 -19.03
N ALA A 260 -3.93 -7.79 -18.04
CA ALA A 260 -4.87 -7.07 -17.19
C ALA A 260 -4.20 -6.01 -16.28
N PRO A 261 -3.04 -6.27 -15.62
CA PRO A 261 -2.24 -5.22 -15.00
C PRO A 261 -1.84 -4.09 -15.95
N THR A 262 -1.33 -4.40 -17.14
CA THR A 262 -0.90 -3.38 -18.11
C THR A 262 -2.06 -2.47 -18.52
N LEU A 263 -3.26 -3.03 -18.74
CA LEU A 263 -4.46 -2.24 -19.04
C LEU A 263 -4.87 -1.34 -17.86
N VAL A 264 -4.81 -1.83 -16.62
CA VAL A 264 -5.10 -1.01 -15.43
C VAL A 264 -4.11 0.14 -15.27
N VAL A 265 -2.80 -0.11 -15.45
CA VAL A 265 -1.77 0.95 -15.39
C VAL A 265 -1.95 1.96 -16.52
N ALA A 266 -2.14 1.51 -17.76
CA ALA A 266 -2.31 2.39 -18.91
C ALA A 266 -3.57 3.26 -18.80
N ALA A 267 -4.70 2.68 -18.39
CA ALA A 267 -5.93 3.43 -18.16
C ALA A 267 -5.77 4.43 -17.00
N SER A 268 -5.09 4.04 -15.92
CA SER A 268 -4.83 4.93 -14.78
C SER A 268 -3.97 6.12 -15.19
N ALA A 269 -2.87 5.91 -15.91
CA ALA A 269 -1.96 6.97 -16.35
C ALA A 269 -2.59 7.93 -17.37
N TRP A 270 -3.46 7.42 -18.26
CA TRP A 270 -4.16 8.26 -19.25
C TRP A 270 -5.35 9.06 -18.67
N LEU A 271 -6.08 8.45 -17.74
CA LEU A 271 -7.21 9.11 -17.09
C LEU A 271 -6.74 10.06 -15.98
N PHE A 272 -5.75 9.68 -15.18
CA PHE A 272 -5.30 10.38 -13.96
C PHE A 272 -3.78 10.65 -14.05
N PRO A 273 -3.35 11.65 -14.84
CA PRO A 273 -1.94 11.93 -15.05
C PRO A 273 -1.24 12.26 -13.73
N PHE A 274 -0.09 11.65 -13.50
CA PHE A 274 0.74 11.85 -12.30
C PHE A 274 2.21 11.66 -12.67
N SER A 275 3.06 12.61 -12.28
CA SER A 275 4.52 12.57 -12.41
C SER A 275 5.18 12.51 -11.03
N GLY A 276 6.50 12.66 -10.93
CA GLY A 276 7.25 12.47 -9.68
C GLY A 276 8.10 11.20 -9.64
N THR A 277 9.06 11.17 -8.71
CA THR A 277 10.07 10.11 -8.60
C THR A 277 10.15 9.54 -7.18
N GLN A 278 10.28 8.22 -7.07
CA GLN A 278 10.54 7.56 -5.80
C GLN A 278 12.06 7.43 -5.60
N PRO A 279 12.65 7.98 -4.52
CA PRO A 279 14.08 7.89 -4.30
C PRO A 279 14.52 6.44 -4.04
N MET A 280 15.72 6.11 -4.52
CA MET A 280 16.34 4.79 -4.37
C MET A 280 17.87 4.91 -4.20
N SER A 281 18.32 4.90 -2.94
CA SER A 281 19.76 4.89 -2.64
C SER A 281 20.42 3.56 -3.05
N ILE A 282 21.74 3.57 -3.26
CA ILE A 282 22.52 2.35 -3.48
C ILE A 282 22.39 1.34 -2.32
N GLY A 283 22.25 1.84 -1.08
CA GLY A 283 21.95 1.01 0.09
C GLY A 283 20.60 0.29 -0.05
N SER A 284 19.56 1.02 -0.44
CA SER A 284 18.22 0.47 -0.71
C SER A 284 18.19 -0.53 -1.88
N ALA A 285 19.08 -0.37 -2.87
CA ALA A 285 19.23 -1.30 -4.00
C ALA A 285 20.01 -2.58 -3.66
N SER A 286 21.01 -2.47 -2.77
CA SER A 286 21.99 -3.53 -2.50
C SER A 286 21.36 -4.85 -2.05
N LEU A 287 20.52 -4.84 -1.01
CA LEU A 287 19.96 -6.05 -0.42
C LEU A 287 18.95 -6.76 -1.35
N PRO A 288 18.01 -6.08 -2.02
CA PRO A 288 17.18 -6.72 -3.06
C PRO A 288 17.99 -7.35 -4.20
N LEU A 289 19.08 -6.69 -4.67
CA LEU A 289 19.99 -7.28 -5.66
C LEU A 289 20.66 -8.55 -5.12
N ILE A 290 21.24 -8.49 -3.92
CA ILE A 290 21.89 -9.62 -3.26
C ILE A 290 20.91 -10.79 -3.10
N TYR A 291 19.69 -10.55 -2.63
CA TYR A 291 18.69 -11.61 -2.50
C TYR A 291 18.19 -12.15 -3.84
N SER A 292 18.14 -11.34 -4.91
CA SER A 292 17.84 -11.82 -6.26
C SER A 292 18.89 -12.84 -6.76
N VAL A 293 20.18 -12.56 -6.52
CA VAL A 293 21.30 -13.44 -6.87
C VAL A 293 21.34 -14.69 -5.98
N LEU A 294 21.15 -14.53 -4.67
CA LEU A 294 21.11 -15.67 -3.73
C LEU A 294 19.96 -16.62 -4.07
N VAL A 295 18.74 -16.11 -4.32
CA VAL A 295 17.61 -16.95 -4.74
C VAL A 295 17.90 -17.61 -6.09
N PHE A 296 18.45 -16.89 -7.08
CA PHE A 296 18.82 -17.48 -8.37
C PHE A 296 19.85 -18.62 -8.23
N ALA A 297 20.86 -18.47 -7.37
CA ALA A 297 21.94 -19.43 -7.22
C ALA A 297 21.56 -20.64 -6.34
N LEU A 298 20.80 -20.43 -5.26
CA LEU A 298 20.55 -21.43 -4.23
C LEU A 298 19.35 -22.33 -4.53
N VAL A 299 18.30 -21.86 -5.21
CA VAL A 299 17.16 -22.73 -5.56
C VAL A 299 17.56 -23.81 -6.59
N PRO A 300 16.91 -24.98 -6.59
CA PRO A 300 17.16 -26.05 -7.57
C PRO A 300 17.09 -25.56 -9.03
N LYS A 301 17.87 -26.18 -9.94
CA LYS A 301 17.97 -25.76 -11.35
C LYS A 301 16.64 -25.94 -12.10
N GLU A 302 15.80 -26.83 -11.59
CA GLU A 302 14.51 -27.25 -12.09
C GLU A 302 13.42 -26.18 -11.85
N TRP A 303 13.64 -25.28 -10.88
CA TRP A 303 12.72 -24.21 -10.49
C TRP A 303 12.78 -23.03 -11.46
N LYS A 304 12.68 -23.31 -12.76
CA LYS A 304 12.91 -22.35 -13.87
C LYS A 304 12.09 -21.06 -13.72
N THR A 305 10.85 -21.14 -13.24
CA THR A 305 10.04 -19.94 -12.99
C THR A 305 10.64 -19.06 -11.89
N VAL A 306 10.99 -19.62 -10.72
CA VAL A 306 11.59 -18.87 -9.60
C VAL A 306 12.92 -18.25 -10.02
N ARG A 307 13.77 -19.01 -10.72
CA ARG A 307 15.07 -18.52 -11.21
C ARG A 307 14.92 -17.39 -12.24
N ILE A 308 14.02 -17.52 -13.20
CA ILE A 308 13.81 -16.47 -14.21
C ILE A 308 13.16 -15.24 -13.57
N THR A 309 12.18 -15.40 -12.66
CA THR A 309 11.64 -14.26 -11.89
C THR A 309 12.73 -13.58 -11.07
N ALA A 310 13.63 -14.32 -10.42
CA ALA A 310 14.74 -13.74 -9.66
C ALA A 310 15.73 -12.97 -10.56
N ALA A 311 16.07 -13.49 -11.73
CA ALA A 311 16.96 -12.82 -12.68
C ALA A 311 16.32 -11.54 -13.28
N VAL A 312 15.04 -11.62 -13.70
CA VAL A 312 14.29 -10.46 -14.22
C VAL A 312 14.05 -9.42 -13.11
N TYR A 313 13.84 -9.86 -11.87
CA TYR A 313 13.75 -8.98 -10.71
C TYR A 313 15.08 -8.28 -10.41
N GLY A 314 16.20 -9.00 -10.40
CA GLY A 314 17.53 -8.41 -10.20
C GLY A 314 17.86 -7.36 -11.26
N LEU A 315 17.57 -7.64 -12.53
CA LEU A 315 17.66 -6.66 -13.61
C LEU A 315 16.71 -5.47 -13.39
N GLY A 316 15.47 -5.72 -12.95
CA GLY A 316 14.50 -4.67 -12.62
C GLY A 316 14.96 -3.75 -11.48
N VAL A 317 15.54 -4.30 -10.41
CA VAL A 317 16.13 -3.51 -9.31
C VAL A 317 17.30 -2.68 -9.81
N LEU A 318 18.18 -3.25 -10.65
CA LEU A 318 19.31 -2.52 -11.24
C LEU A 318 18.82 -1.35 -12.12
N LEU A 319 17.83 -1.59 -12.98
CA LEU A 319 17.26 -0.57 -13.86
C LEU A 319 16.53 0.53 -13.07
N VAL A 320 15.80 0.19 -12.01
CA VAL A 320 15.08 1.18 -11.16
C VAL A 320 16.05 1.98 -10.28
N TRP A 321 17.25 1.47 -10.00
CA TRP A 321 18.33 2.25 -9.37
C TRP A 321 19.07 3.16 -10.36
N LEU A 322 19.27 2.71 -11.61
CA LEU A 322 19.91 3.51 -12.68
C LEU A 322 18.98 4.56 -13.32
N ILE A 323 17.65 4.36 -13.25
CA ILE A 323 16.65 5.19 -13.92
C ILE A 323 15.57 5.61 -12.91
N SER A 324 15.63 6.88 -12.52
CA SER A 324 14.65 7.53 -11.64
C SER A 324 13.21 7.33 -12.15
N SER A 325 12.33 6.85 -11.27
CA SER A 325 10.97 6.46 -11.63
C SER A 325 10.05 6.42 -10.41
N GLN A 326 8.74 6.37 -10.63
CA GLN A 326 7.71 6.20 -9.59
C GLN A 326 7.82 4.86 -8.81
N ILE A 327 8.59 3.91 -9.33
CA ILE A 327 8.84 2.62 -8.66
C ILE A 327 9.82 2.83 -7.51
N GLY A 328 11.05 3.26 -7.82
CA GLY A 328 12.16 3.44 -6.87
C GLY A 328 12.23 2.37 -5.78
N SER A 329 12.41 2.80 -4.54
CA SER A 329 12.48 1.92 -3.37
C SER A 329 11.30 0.97 -3.17
N ASN A 330 10.14 1.14 -3.81
CA ASN A 330 9.04 0.15 -3.75
C ASN A 330 9.42 -1.21 -4.34
N ILE A 331 10.40 -1.27 -5.26
CA ILE A 331 10.89 -2.53 -5.85
C ILE A 331 11.42 -3.51 -4.78
N THR A 332 11.91 -3.01 -3.65
CA THR A 332 12.41 -3.80 -2.50
C THR A 332 11.37 -4.78 -1.94
N ARG A 333 10.08 -4.44 -2.03
CA ARG A 333 8.98 -5.12 -1.34
C ARG A 333 8.83 -6.60 -1.73
N LEU A 334 9.15 -6.99 -2.98
CA LEU A 334 9.13 -8.39 -3.41
C LEU A 334 10.18 -9.24 -2.68
N ALA A 335 11.43 -8.75 -2.59
CA ALA A 335 12.48 -9.45 -1.86
C ALA A 335 12.10 -9.60 -0.39
N MET A 336 11.63 -8.52 0.25
CA MET A 336 11.24 -8.50 1.66
C MET A 336 10.11 -9.47 2.01
N LEU A 337 9.18 -9.77 1.07
CA LEU A 337 8.15 -10.80 1.29
C LEU A 337 8.59 -12.23 0.97
N PHE A 338 9.33 -12.45 -0.13
CA PHE A 338 9.45 -13.80 -0.72
C PHE A 338 10.87 -14.38 -0.74
N ALA A 339 11.92 -13.61 -0.44
CA ALA A 339 13.28 -14.15 -0.47
C ALA A 339 13.49 -15.25 0.59
N GLY A 340 13.13 -15.00 1.86
CA GLY A 340 13.21 -16.01 2.92
C GLY A 340 12.34 -17.25 2.66
N VAL A 341 11.14 -17.05 2.10
CA VAL A 341 10.23 -18.13 1.69
C VAL A 341 10.90 -19.04 0.65
N ALA A 342 11.51 -18.46 -0.39
CA ALA A 342 12.20 -19.21 -1.44
C ALA A 342 13.47 -19.92 -0.92
N LEU A 343 14.22 -19.28 -0.01
CA LEU A 343 15.42 -19.86 0.61
C LEU A 343 15.07 -21.08 1.49
N LEU A 344 14.09 -20.96 2.40
CA LEU A 344 13.65 -22.08 3.22
C LEU A 344 13.03 -23.21 2.41
N ALA A 345 12.28 -22.89 1.34
CA ALA A 345 11.71 -23.92 0.48
C ALA A 345 12.79 -24.71 -0.28
N ALA A 346 13.94 -24.09 -0.56
CA ALA A 346 15.10 -24.71 -1.19
C ALA A 346 16.03 -25.46 -0.22
N LEU A 347 15.97 -25.18 1.09
CA LEU A 347 16.85 -25.78 2.11
C LEU A 347 16.78 -27.33 2.12
N PRO A 348 15.60 -28.00 2.01
CA PRO A 348 15.50 -29.46 1.87
C PRO A 348 16.06 -30.06 0.58
N PHE A 349 16.62 -29.24 -0.33
CA PHE A 349 17.34 -29.63 -1.54
C PHE A 349 18.84 -29.29 -1.46
N THR A 350 19.34 -29.04 -0.24
CA THR A 350 20.76 -28.87 0.05
C THR A 350 21.21 -29.95 1.02
N VAL A 351 22.41 -30.50 0.83
CA VAL A 351 22.96 -31.53 1.71
C VAL A 351 23.42 -30.86 3.02
N PRO A 352 22.96 -31.32 4.21
CA PRO A 352 23.35 -30.74 5.50
C PRO A 352 24.87 -30.60 5.67
N LYS A 353 25.31 -29.58 6.42
CA LYS A 353 26.73 -29.25 6.66
C LYS A 353 27.58 -28.97 5.41
N THR A 354 27.00 -28.83 4.21
CA THR A 354 27.75 -28.35 3.02
C THR A 354 27.75 -26.83 2.90
N ARG A 355 28.72 -26.27 2.16
CA ARG A 355 28.77 -24.82 1.84
C ARG A 355 27.43 -24.27 1.34
N LYS A 356 26.69 -25.02 0.50
CA LYS A 356 25.38 -24.58 0.00
C LYS A 356 24.32 -24.51 1.09
N TRP A 357 24.30 -25.47 2.01
CA TRP A 357 23.39 -25.49 3.16
C TRP A 357 23.68 -24.33 4.13
N TYR A 358 24.96 -24.13 4.48
CA TYR A 358 25.37 -22.98 5.31
C TYR A 358 25.03 -21.63 4.66
N VAL A 359 25.31 -21.44 3.36
CA VAL A 359 24.97 -20.18 2.67
C VAL A 359 23.46 -19.94 2.61
N THR A 360 22.62 -20.97 2.44
CA THR A 360 21.16 -20.82 2.53
C THR A 360 20.69 -20.41 3.93
N ILE A 361 21.30 -20.97 4.99
CA ILE A 361 20.96 -20.62 6.39
C ILE A 361 21.42 -19.20 6.72
N VAL A 362 22.65 -18.81 6.37
CA VAL A 362 23.18 -17.45 6.58
C VAL A 362 22.37 -16.43 5.79
N ALA A 363 21.97 -16.75 4.54
CA ALA A 363 21.07 -15.90 3.76
C ALA A 363 19.69 -15.77 4.40
N PHE A 364 19.13 -16.83 4.98
CA PHE A 364 17.84 -16.75 5.68
C PHE A 364 17.93 -15.97 7.01
N ALA A 365 19.01 -16.15 7.77
CA ALA A 365 19.26 -15.39 9.00
C ALA A 365 19.45 -13.89 8.69
N GLY A 366 20.27 -13.57 7.67
CA GLY A 366 20.45 -12.19 7.19
C GLY A 366 19.18 -11.57 6.63
N PHE A 367 18.32 -12.35 5.98
CA PHE A 367 17.00 -11.89 5.50
C PHE A 367 16.09 -11.52 6.69
N THR A 368 16.02 -12.42 7.68
CA THR A 368 15.23 -12.24 8.90
C THR A 368 15.70 -11.02 9.69
N GLY A 369 17.03 -10.85 9.83
CA GLY A 369 17.65 -9.68 10.45
C GLY A 369 17.36 -8.39 9.68
N TRP A 370 17.47 -8.39 8.35
CA TRP A 370 17.19 -7.22 7.50
C TRP A 370 15.75 -6.72 7.64
N ILE A 371 14.76 -7.59 7.43
CA ILE A 371 13.35 -7.16 7.46
C ILE A 371 12.86 -6.91 8.89
N GLY A 372 13.39 -7.64 9.87
CA GLY A 372 13.13 -7.41 11.29
C GLY A 372 13.67 -6.06 11.74
N PHE A 373 14.94 -5.77 11.46
CA PHE A 373 15.55 -4.46 11.73
C PHE A 373 14.74 -3.34 11.06
N LYS A 374 14.43 -3.45 9.76
CA LYS A 374 13.69 -2.37 9.07
C LYS A 374 12.26 -2.19 9.60
N SER A 375 11.61 -3.24 10.07
CA SER A 375 10.27 -3.10 10.69
C SER A 375 10.33 -2.45 12.07
N VAL A 376 11.39 -2.69 12.85
CA VAL A 376 11.63 -1.98 14.13
C VAL A 376 12.00 -0.52 13.86
N ASP A 377 12.89 -0.26 12.91
CA ASP A 377 13.29 1.08 12.45
C ASP A 377 12.09 1.89 11.91
N ASP A 378 11.19 1.25 11.16
CA ASP A 378 9.91 1.83 10.75
C ASP A 378 9.04 2.17 11.97
N ILE A 379 8.78 1.21 12.89
CA ILE A 379 7.94 1.47 14.08
C ILE A 379 8.50 2.60 14.95
N VAL A 380 9.81 2.61 15.22
CA VAL A 380 10.44 3.59 16.13
C VAL A 380 10.34 5.00 15.58
N HIS A 381 10.78 5.24 14.34
CA HIS A 381 10.81 6.61 13.78
C HIS A 381 9.43 7.09 13.30
N THR A 382 8.52 6.19 12.94
CA THR A 382 7.18 6.60 12.47
C THR A 382 6.15 6.76 13.57
N THR A 383 6.40 6.31 14.81
CA THR A 383 5.44 6.48 15.90
C THR A 383 5.30 7.97 16.26
N PRO A 384 4.10 8.56 16.11
CA PRO A 384 3.91 9.99 16.32
C PRO A 384 4.03 10.36 17.80
N ALA A 385 4.58 11.55 18.06
CA ALA A 385 4.55 12.17 19.38
C ALA A 385 3.11 12.26 19.92
N ALA A 386 2.94 12.06 21.23
CA ALA A 386 1.62 11.97 21.87
C ALA A 386 0.73 13.20 21.62
N SER A 387 1.32 14.38 21.38
CA SER A 387 0.62 15.62 21.05
C SER A 387 -0.22 15.50 19.77
N TRP A 388 0.28 14.82 18.72
CA TRP A 388 -0.48 14.55 17.49
C TRP A 388 -1.72 13.65 17.70
N ALA A 389 -1.82 12.96 18.83
CA ALA A 389 -2.91 12.05 19.17
C ALA A 389 -3.82 12.58 20.30
N ARG A 390 -3.35 13.53 21.12
CA ARG A 390 -4.06 14.01 22.33
C ARG A 390 -4.24 15.53 22.40
N GLU A 391 -3.37 16.31 21.76
CA GLU A 391 -3.22 17.75 21.97
C GLU A 391 -3.18 18.53 20.63
N LEU A 392 -3.92 18.00 19.63
CA LEU A 392 -4.09 18.61 18.31
C LEU A 392 -5.15 19.74 18.29
N ALA A 393 -6.16 19.65 19.16
CA ALA A 393 -7.29 20.58 19.18
C ALA A 393 -6.90 22.06 19.37
N PRO A 394 -5.90 22.44 20.21
CA PRO A 394 -5.46 23.84 20.31
C PRO A 394 -4.95 24.39 18.97
N LEU A 395 -4.14 23.62 18.23
CA LEU A 395 -3.63 24.02 16.92
C LEU A 395 -4.76 24.18 15.89
N VAL A 396 -5.69 23.24 15.82
CA VAL A 396 -6.85 23.30 14.90
C VAL A 396 -7.73 24.51 15.21
N ASN A 397 -8.01 24.79 16.49
CA ASN A 397 -8.76 25.96 16.91
C ASN A 397 -8.06 27.26 16.48
N GLN A 398 -6.72 27.35 16.63
CA GLN A 398 -5.98 28.55 16.24
C GLN A 398 -5.96 28.73 14.71
N LEU A 399 -5.82 27.66 13.93
CA LEU A 399 -5.94 27.71 12.47
C LEU A 399 -7.33 28.21 12.03
N GLN A 400 -8.40 27.80 12.71
CA GLN A 400 -9.77 28.30 12.46
C GLN A 400 -9.94 29.77 12.86
N VAL A 401 -9.39 30.20 14.00
CA VAL A 401 -9.45 31.60 14.46
C VAL A 401 -8.76 32.58 13.49
N VAL A 402 -7.74 32.13 12.76
CA VAL A 402 -7.00 32.96 11.80
C VAL A 402 -7.50 32.82 10.34
N GLY A 403 -8.57 32.05 10.10
CA GLY A 403 -9.12 31.85 8.76
C GLY A 403 -8.21 31.06 7.82
N ALA A 404 -7.46 30.08 8.34
CA ALA A 404 -6.49 29.31 7.56
C ALA A 404 -7.12 28.48 6.44
N GLU A 405 -8.43 28.24 6.48
CA GLU A 405 -9.21 27.58 5.43
C GLU A 405 -9.33 28.38 4.11
N LYS A 406 -8.74 29.58 4.02
CA LYS A 406 -8.78 30.43 2.82
C LYS A 406 -7.47 30.46 2.01
N GLY A 407 -6.39 29.93 2.57
CA GLY A 407 -5.06 29.90 1.95
C GLY A 407 -4.43 28.53 2.08
N ARG A 408 -3.09 28.47 1.93
CA ARG A 408 -2.34 27.25 2.28
C ARG A 408 -1.63 27.37 3.62
N VAL A 409 -1.53 26.23 4.29
CA VAL A 409 -0.72 26.04 5.49
C VAL A 409 0.45 25.13 5.14
N GLU A 410 1.67 25.59 5.38
CA GLU A 410 2.83 24.70 5.43
C GLU A 410 2.97 24.17 6.86
N VAL A 411 3.31 22.89 7.00
CA VAL A 411 3.53 22.23 8.30
C VAL A 411 4.82 21.45 8.19
N VAL A 412 5.91 21.99 8.75
CA VAL A 412 7.27 21.44 8.62
C VAL A 412 7.22 19.93 8.94
N PRO A 413 7.41 19.03 7.95
CA PRO A 413 6.98 17.64 8.06
C PRO A 413 7.57 16.96 9.27
N ALA A 414 6.73 16.36 10.13
CA ALA A 414 7.22 15.61 11.27
C ALA A 414 7.70 14.23 10.80
N ARG A 415 8.67 13.64 11.51
CA ARG A 415 9.24 12.32 11.20
C ARG A 415 8.22 11.18 11.08
N SER A 416 7.10 11.33 11.79
CA SER A 416 5.95 10.42 11.75
C SER A 416 4.99 10.61 10.56
N HIS A 417 5.11 11.69 9.80
CA HIS A 417 4.16 12.15 8.77
C HIS A 417 2.68 12.24 9.20
N ARG A 418 2.43 12.38 10.51
CA ARG A 418 1.07 12.42 11.06
C ARG A 418 0.36 13.74 10.74
N GLU A 419 1.09 14.83 10.53
CA GLU A 419 0.53 16.13 10.09
C GLU A 419 -0.33 15.98 8.84
N ALA A 420 0.13 15.16 7.88
CA ALA A 420 -0.51 14.99 6.59
C ALA A 420 -1.92 14.35 6.68
N SER A 421 -2.22 13.60 7.74
CA SER A 421 -3.59 13.09 8.02
C SER A 421 -4.28 13.80 9.17
N ALA A 422 -3.54 14.46 10.08
CA ALA A 422 -4.10 15.16 11.23
C ALA A 422 -4.73 16.51 10.85
N LEU A 423 -4.13 17.22 9.90
CA LEU A 423 -4.50 18.61 9.58
C LEU A 423 -5.21 18.76 8.23
N ALA A 424 -5.03 17.81 7.29
CA ALA A 424 -5.69 17.82 6.00
C ALA A 424 -7.23 17.93 6.04
N PRO A 425 -7.98 17.45 7.06
CA PRO A 425 -9.42 17.68 7.18
C PRO A 425 -9.84 19.14 7.44
N TYR A 426 -8.90 20.00 7.85
CA TYR A 426 -9.17 21.35 8.35
C TYR A 426 -8.55 22.44 7.48
N VAL A 427 -7.44 22.18 6.81
CA VAL A 427 -6.67 23.18 6.03
C VAL A 427 -6.06 22.57 4.77
N ASN A 428 -5.86 23.40 3.74
CA ASN A 428 -5.14 23.03 2.52
C ASN A 428 -3.61 23.01 2.79
N LEU A 429 -2.98 21.83 2.78
CA LEU A 429 -1.56 21.69 3.10
C LEU A 429 -0.68 21.90 1.86
N ALA A 430 0.30 22.79 1.97
CA ALA A 430 1.28 23.06 0.90
C ALA A 430 2.14 21.83 0.57
N ARG A 431 2.44 21.00 1.57
CA ARG A 431 3.04 19.66 1.42
C ARG A 431 2.24 18.59 2.16
N GLY A 432 2.61 17.33 2.00
CA GLY A 432 1.87 16.20 2.60
C GLY A 432 2.71 14.94 2.62
N TRP A 433 2.07 13.77 2.57
CA TRP A 433 2.79 12.51 2.72
C TRP A 433 3.58 12.07 1.48
N ASN A 434 3.06 12.34 0.27
CA ASN A 434 3.58 11.71 -0.95
C ASN A 434 4.94 12.30 -1.40
N ARG A 435 6.04 11.68 -0.96
CA ARG A 435 7.41 12.07 -1.34
C ARG A 435 7.63 12.21 -2.86
N GLN A 436 6.94 11.42 -3.69
CA GLN A 436 7.12 11.51 -5.15
C GLN A 436 6.63 12.84 -5.72
N ALA A 437 5.49 13.34 -5.21
CA ALA A 437 4.97 14.65 -5.58
C ALA A 437 5.79 15.79 -4.97
N ASP A 438 6.31 15.58 -3.76
CA ASP A 438 7.11 16.59 -3.05
C ASP A 438 8.48 16.83 -3.71
N MET A 439 9.17 15.77 -4.13
CA MET A 439 10.45 15.89 -4.83
C MET A 439 10.29 16.52 -6.22
N GLU A 440 9.13 16.35 -6.87
CA GLU A 440 8.81 16.99 -8.15
C GLU A 440 8.49 18.49 -7.98
N ARG A 441 7.61 18.81 -7.02
CA ARG A 441 7.04 20.16 -6.86
C ARG A 441 7.92 21.09 -6.02
N ASN A 442 8.69 20.53 -5.09
CA ASN A 442 9.44 21.26 -4.07
C ASN A 442 10.92 20.76 -3.96
N PRO A 443 11.69 20.71 -5.06
CA PRO A 443 13.03 20.10 -5.09
C PRO A 443 14.05 20.74 -4.12
N LEU A 444 13.88 22.03 -3.77
CA LEU A 444 14.76 22.80 -2.89
C LEU A 444 14.96 22.21 -1.48
N PHE A 445 14.01 21.39 -1.00
CA PHE A 445 14.13 20.69 0.28
C PHE A 445 15.04 19.43 0.18
N TYR A 446 15.36 18.98 -1.04
CA TYR A 446 16.03 17.70 -1.36
C TYR A 446 17.39 17.85 -2.06
N ASP A 447 17.67 19.02 -2.66
CA ASP A 447 18.89 19.32 -3.44
C ASP A 447 19.99 20.07 -2.65
N ASP A 448 19.81 20.18 -1.33
CA ASP A 448 20.64 20.93 -0.39
C ASP A 448 20.71 22.47 -0.61
N THR A 449 19.86 23.07 -1.46
CA THR A 449 19.88 24.53 -1.77
C THR A 449 19.03 25.43 -0.85
N LEU A 450 18.10 24.88 -0.06
CA LEU A 450 17.19 25.65 0.82
C LEU A 450 17.91 26.70 1.68
N ASN A 451 17.49 27.96 1.55
CA ASN A 451 18.01 29.12 2.25
C ASN A 451 16.90 30.19 2.47
N SER A 452 17.24 31.31 3.12
CA SER A 452 16.27 32.35 3.50
C SER A 452 15.58 33.05 2.32
N ALA A 453 16.16 33.09 1.13
CA ALA A 453 15.58 33.76 -0.04
C ALA A 453 14.64 32.83 -0.81
N ASN A 454 15.14 31.67 -1.25
CA ASN A 454 14.32 30.72 -2.00
C ASN A 454 13.18 30.10 -1.17
N TYR A 455 13.27 30.09 0.16
CA TYR A 455 12.13 29.76 1.03
C TYR A 455 11.02 30.81 0.97
N HIS A 456 11.34 32.11 0.90
CA HIS A 456 10.33 33.16 0.73
C HIS A 456 9.67 33.08 -0.64
N GLU A 457 10.47 32.92 -1.70
CA GLU A 457 9.99 32.72 -3.07
C GLU A 457 9.06 31.49 -3.16
N TRP A 458 9.39 30.40 -2.46
CA TRP A 458 8.58 29.20 -2.40
C TRP A 458 7.25 29.42 -1.65
N LEU A 459 7.26 30.08 -0.49
CA LEU A 459 6.05 30.44 0.27
C LEU A 459 5.09 31.28 -0.60
N GLN A 460 5.64 32.25 -1.34
CA GLN A 460 4.87 33.11 -2.25
C GLN A 460 4.35 32.34 -3.48
N ARG A 461 5.20 31.53 -4.15
CA ARG A 461 4.83 30.67 -5.28
C ARG A 461 3.65 29.75 -4.95
N TRP A 462 3.67 29.14 -3.76
CA TRP A 462 2.63 28.19 -3.32
C TRP A 462 1.45 28.84 -2.59
N ALA A 463 1.39 30.18 -2.48
CA ALA A 463 0.35 30.92 -1.77
C ALA A 463 0.16 30.44 -0.30
N VAL A 464 1.29 30.25 0.39
CA VAL A 464 1.32 29.86 1.81
C VAL A 464 1.05 31.09 2.67
N HIS A 465 0.00 31.01 3.49
CA HIS A 465 -0.43 32.08 4.39
C HIS A 465 0.07 31.84 5.82
N TYR A 466 0.20 30.57 6.21
CA TYR A 466 0.63 30.17 7.55
C TYR A 466 1.68 29.07 7.51
N VAL A 467 2.63 29.12 8.45
CA VAL A 467 3.61 28.06 8.68
C VAL A 467 3.44 27.53 10.11
N VAL A 468 3.30 26.22 10.24
CA VAL A 468 3.25 25.50 11.53
C VAL A 468 4.58 24.76 11.71
N LEU A 469 5.26 25.04 12.82
CA LEU A 469 6.42 24.27 13.25
C LEU A 469 6.05 23.35 14.41
N PRO A 470 6.04 22.01 14.21
CA PRO A 470 5.97 21.06 15.31
C PRO A 470 7.31 21.00 16.07
N LYS A 471 7.23 20.78 17.38
CA LYS A 471 8.40 20.60 18.27
C LYS A 471 9.07 19.22 18.15
N GLY A 472 8.41 18.26 17.48
CA GLY A 472 8.96 16.92 17.24
C GLY A 472 10.17 16.90 16.29
N GLU A 473 10.73 15.72 16.07
CA GLU A 473 11.76 15.50 15.04
C GLU A 473 11.17 15.80 13.64
N PRO A 474 11.80 16.66 12.82
CA PRO A 474 11.41 16.84 11.42
C PRO A 474 11.79 15.65 10.54
N ASP A 475 11.16 15.50 9.37
CA ASP A 475 11.58 14.51 8.37
C ASP A 475 12.86 14.94 7.62
N GLY A 476 13.99 14.46 8.13
CA GLY A 476 15.29 14.52 7.46
C GLY A 476 15.87 15.91 7.26
N ASN A 477 16.93 15.98 6.45
CA ASN A 477 17.76 17.18 6.28
C ASN A 477 16.98 18.40 5.75
N GLY A 478 15.90 18.18 4.99
CA GLY A 478 15.05 19.24 4.44
C GLY A 478 14.20 19.92 5.52
N GLY A 479 13.41 19.13 6.25
CA GLY A 479 12.60 19.63 7.38
C GLY A 479 13.46 20.20 8.51
N GLU A 480 14.66 19.66 8.73
CA GLU A 480 15.60 20.20 9.72
C GLU A 480 16.15 21.57 9.31
N ARG A 481 16.57 21.75 8.05
CA ARG A 481 17.03 23.06 7.55
C ARG A 481 15.91 24.09 7.57
N GLU A 482 14.68 23.69 7.27
CA GLU A 482 13.50 24.56 7.37
C GLU A 482 13.19 24.97 8.82
N ARG A 483 13.19 24.01 9.76
CA ARG A 483 13.07 24.30 11.20
C ARG A 483 14.09 25.35 11.63
N GLN A 484 15.34 25.23 11.17
CA GLN A 484 16.41 26.19 11.46
C GLN A 484 16.25 27.56 10.78
N LEU A 485 15.48 27.68 9.69
CA LEU A 485 15.10 28.97 9.11
C LEU A 485 13.96 29.60 9.92
N VAL A 486 12.89 28.85 10.18
CA VAL A 486 11.73 29.31 10.95
C VAL A 486 12.13 29.77 12.35
N GLN A 487 12.94 28.97 13.08
CA GLN A 487 13.40 29.31 14.43
C GLN A 487 14.43 30.45 14.48
N ARG A 488 15.07 30.79 13.36
CA ARG A 488 16.01 31.93 13.28
C ARG A 488 15.28 33.29 13.22
N GLY A 489 13.97 33.28 12.95
CA GLY A 489 13.17 34.49 12.80
C GLY A 489 13.38 35.14 11.43
N MET A 490 12.67 34.64 10.42
CA MET A 490 12.68 35.27 9.09
C MET A 490 11.86 36.57 9.11
N PRO A 491 12.27 37.64 8.41
CA PRO A 491 11.56 38.93 8.44
C PRO A 491 10.15 38.84 7.86
N TYR A 492 9.86 37.81 7.05
CA TYR A 492 8.56 37.53 6.46
C TYR A 492 7.72 36.49 7.24
N LEU A 493 8.17 36.05 8.42
CA LEU A 493 7.42 35.14 9.31
C LEU A 493 7.19 35.76 10.68
N ARG A 494 5.96 36.20 10.96
CA ARG A 494 5.56 36.68 12.28
C ARG A 494 4.94 35.54 13.08
N GLN A 495 5.56 35.11 14.18
CA GLN A 495 4.90 34.18 15.11
C GLN A 495 3.65 34.86 15.69
N ILE A 496 2.50 34.20 15.58
CA ILE A 496 1.21 34.70 16.08
C ILE A 496 0.67 33.87 17.26
N TRP A 497 1.10 32.60 17.37
CA TRP A 497 0.73 31.72 18.48
C TRP A 497 1.81 30.64 18.72
N GLY A 498 1.75 29.99 19.87
CA GLY A 498 2.49 28.76 20.17
C GLY A 498 2.15 28.21 21.55
N ASP A 499 2.45 26.93 21.77
CA ASP A 499 2.25 26.24 23.04
C ASP A 499 3.43 25.29 23.36
N ALA A 500 3.19 24.26 24.18
CA ALA A 500 4.21 23.28 24.55
C ALA A 500 4.66 22.36 23.40
N ASN A 501 3.94 22.34 22.27
CA ASN A 501 4.03 21.37 21.16
C ASN A 501 4.20 22.02 19.78
N TRP A 502 3.61 23.20 19.57
CA TRP A 502 3.44 23.85 18.26
C TRP A 502 3.89 25.32 18.29
N GLN A 503 4.37 25.84 17.17
CA GLN A 503 4.47 27.27 16.90
C GLN A 503 3.75 27.59 15.58
N LEU A 504 2.95 28.66 15.55
CA LEU A 504 2.19 29.11 14.39
C LEU A 504 2.67 30.51 13.96
N PHE A 505 3.06 30.62 12.70
CA PHE A 505 3.55 31.84 12.06
C PHE A 505 2.62 32.27 10.94
N ALA A 506 2.33 33.56 10.84
CA ALA A 506 1.77 34.16 9.63
C ALA A 506 2.89 34.58 8.69
N VAL A 507 2.73 34.28 7.40
CA VAL A 507 3.54 34.88 6.33
C VAL A 507 3.10 36.33 6.17
N THR A 508 4.05 37.27 6.06
CA THR A 508 3.75 38.68 5.77
C THR A 508 3.43 38.86 4.30
N ASP A 509 2.37 39.61 3.99
CA ASP A 509 1.90 39.91 2.63
C ASP A 509 1.91 38.67 1.70
N PRO A 510 1.15 37.61 2.06
CA PRO A 510 1.17 36.37 1.30
C PRO A 510 0.38 36.51 -0.01
N THR A 511 0.95 35.96 -1.08
CA THR A 511 0.29 35.80 -2.37
C THR A 511 -1.01 35.02 -2.18
N GLN A 512 -2.08 35.48 -2.84
CA GLN A 512 -3.40 34.89 -2.71
C GLN A 512 -3.52 33.60 -3.53
N LEU A 513 -4.36 32.66 -3.09
CA LEU A 513 -4.53 31.38 -3.78
C LEU A 513 -5.28 31.54 -5.13
N ALA A 514 -6.08 32.58 -5.27
CA ALA A 514 -6.62 33.08 -6.53
C ALA A 514 -6.27 34.57 -6.69
N ASP A 515 -5.94 35.02 -7.91
CA ASP A 515 -5.56 36.42 -8.17
C ASP A 515 -6.76 37.38 -8.30
N PRO A 516 -6.57 38.69 -8.04
CA PRO A 516 -7.57 39.70 -8.34
C PRO A 516 -8.02 39.63 -9.82
N PRO A 517 -9.33 39.73 -10.12
CA PRO A 517 -10.41 40.25 -9.27
C PRO A 517 -11.13 39.20 -8.41
N ALA A 518 -10.54 38.04 -8.13
CA ALA A 518 -11.12 37.05 -7.22
C ALA A 518 -10.66 37.22 -5.75
N VAL A 519 -11.44 36.64 -4.84
CA VAL A 519 -11.10 36.40 -3.43
C VAL A 519 -11.45 34.93 -3.12
N VAL A 520 -10.68 34.26 -2.28
CA VAL A 520 -11.00 32.89 -1.84
C VAL A 520 -11.91 32.93 -0.62
N ASP A 521 -13.10 32.33 -0.73
CA ASP A 521 -14.02 32.17 0.39
C ASP A 521 -13.61 30.97 1.25
N ARG A 522 -13.23 29.86 0.60
CA ARG A 522 -12.90 28.59 1.26
C ARG A 522 -12.13 27.62 0.34
N ALA A 523 -11.13 26.93 0.88
CA ALA A 523 -10.31 25.92 0.20
C ALA A 523 -10.34 24.59 0.98
N GLU A 524 -11.32 23.73 0.68
CA GLU A 524 -11.47 22.42 1.31
C GLU A 524 -10.56 21.34 0.67
N GLN A 525 -10.78 20.08 1.04
CA GLN A 525 -10.18 18.92 0.36
C GLN A 525 -10.81 18.66 -1.02
N GLY A 526 -12.13 18.80 -1.14
CA GLY A 526 -12.90 18.44 -2.34
C GLY A 526 -13.32 19.61 -3.24
N GLU A 527 -13.48 20.82 -2.67
CA GLU A 527 -13.91 22.03 -3.38
C GLU A 527 -13.07 23.26 -2.98
N LEU A 528 -12.81 24.13 -3.95
CA LEU A 528 -12.34 25.50 -3.76
C LEU A 528 -13.44 26.49 -4.17
N THR A 529 -13.94 27.27 -3.23
CA THR A 529 -14.97 28.31 -3.43
C THR A 529 -14.30 29.68 -3.52
N ILE A 530 -14.54 30.43 -4.60
CA ILE A 530 -13.99 31.78 -4.83
C ILE A 530 -15.08 32.77 -5.26
N GLU A 531 -14.99 34.01 -4.81
CA GLU A 531 -15.87 35.11 -5.22
C GLU A 531 -15.14 36.01 -6.22
N VAL A 532 -15.62 36.03 -7.48
CA VAL A 532 -15.06 36.84 -8.57
C VAL A 532 -15.80 38.16 -8.64
N LYS A 533 -15.10 39.29 -8.41
CA LYS A 533 -15.70 40.64 -8.34
C LYS A 533 -15.94 41.27 -9.72
N LYS A 534 -15.28 40.77 -10.78
CA LYS A 534 -15.40 41.27 -12.15
C LYS A 534 -15.12 40.16 -13.16
N ALA A 535 -15.88 40.11 -14.25
CA ALA A 535 -15.60 39.23 -15.39
C ALA A 535 -14.16 39.39 -15.92
N GLY A 536 -13.52 38.27 -16.26
CA GLY A 536 -12.12 38.24 -16.71
C GLY A 536 -11.47 36.87 -16.52
N ARG A 537 -10.14 36.83 -16.64
CA ARG A 537 -9.31 35.68 -16.28
C ARG A 537 -8.88 35.80 -14.81
N VAL A 538 -8.84 34.67 -14.12
CA VAL A 538 -8.40 34.54 -12.73
C VAL A 538 -7.39 33.40 -12.67
N LEU A 539 -6.13 33.72 -12.36
CA LEU A 539 -5.11 32.71 -12.05
C LEU A 539 -5.40 32.10 -10.68
N ILE A 540 -5.48 30.77 -10.62
CA ILE A 540 -5.68 30.00 -9.40
C ILE A 540 -4.46 29.09 -9.22
N ARG A 541 -3.74 29.26 -8.11
CA ARG A 541 -2.47 28.56 -7.79
C ARG A 541 -2.70 27.11 -7.34
N VAL A 542 -3.62 26.42 -8.00
CA VAL A 542 -3.91 24.98 -7.95
C VAL A 542 -3.33 24.36 -9.22
N PRO A 543 -2.44 23.34 -9.13
CA PRO A 543 -1.88 22.69 -10.32
C PRO A 543 -3.00 22.09 -11.17
N TYR A 544 -2.98 22.36 -12.47
CA TYR A 544 -4.05 21.98 -13.38
C TYR A 544 -4.24 20.46 -13.42
N SER A 545 -5.50 20.04 -13.59
CA SER A 545 -5.85 18.65 -13.85
C SER A 545 -7.06 18.63 -14.81
N PRO A 546 -7.07 17.72 -15.81
CA PRO A 546 -8.23 17.54 -16.69
C PRO A 546 -9.55 17.20 -15.98
N TRP A 547 -9.52 16.82 -14.69
CA TRP A 547 -10.72 16.56 -13.90
C TRP A 547 -11.28 17.79 -13.18
N LEU A 548 -10.50 18.86 -13.02
CA LEU A 548 -10.99 20.09 -12.41
C LEU A 548 -12.11 20.69 -13.27
N GLY A 549 -13.23 21.01 -12.62
CA GLY A 549 -14.40 21.58 -13.26
C GLY A 549 -15.19 22.45 -12.32
N LEU A 550 -16.02 23.30 -12.91
CA LEU A 550 -16.94 24.16 -12.18
C LEU A 550 -18.21 23.38 -11.79
N VAL A 551 -18.68 23.59 -10.57
CA VAL A 551 -19.89 22.96 -10.01
C VAL A 551 -20.90 24.00 -9.51
N ASP A 552 -22.17 23.60 -9.45
CA ASP A 552 -23.25 24.36 -8.80
C ASP A 552 -23.20 24.24 -7.27
N ALA A 553 -24.17 24.83 -6.56
CA ALA A 553 -24.20 24.84 -5.10
C ALA A 553 -24.45 23.44 -4.49
N GLU A 554 -24.96 22.52 -5.32
CA GLU A 554 -25.26 21.13 -5.01
C GLU A 554 -24.07 20.19 -5.36
N GLY A 555 -22.93 20.73 -5.81
CA GLY A 555 -21.71 19.99 -6.14
C GLY A 555 -21.74 19.31 -7.52
N LYS A 556 -22.75 19.59 -8.35
CA LYS A 556 -22.93 18.98 -9.67
C LYS A 556 -22.30 19.87 -10.75
N SER A 557 -21.64 19.25 -11.73
CA SER A 557 -20.93 19.99 -12.77
C SER A 557 -21.83 20.85 -13.64
N VAL A 558 -21.41 22.10 -13.86
CA VAL A 558 -22.05 23.02 -14.81
C VAL A 558 -21.71 22.65 -16.25
N LYS A 559 -22.47 23.18 -17.22
CA LYS A 559 -22.17 22.97 -18.64
C LYS A 559 -20.89 23.75 -19.04
N PRO A 560 -19.90 23.13 -19.70
CA PRO A 560 -18.80 23.87 -20.32
C PRO A 560 -19.31 24.77 -21.48
N PRO A 561 -18.49 25.69 -22.01
CA PRO A 561 -18.91 26.60 -23.08
C PRO A 561 -19.50 25.85 -24.28
N GLN A 562 -20.65 26.33 -24.77
CA GLN A 562 -21.42 25.64 -25.82
C GLN A 562 -21.20 26.34 -27.16
N GLU A 563 -20.97 25.57 -28.23
CA GLU A 563 -20.86 26.16 -29.57
C GLU A 563 -22.20 26.80 -29.98
N THR A 564 -22.17 28.08 -30.35
CA THR A 564 -23.35 28.86 -30.76
C THR A 564 -23.97 28.32 -32.05
N GLU A 565 -25.29 28.42 -32.22
CA GLU A 565 -25.96 27.99 -33.47
C GLU A 565 -25.44 28.76 -34.70
N LYS A 566 -25.07 30.04 -34.53
CA LYS A 566 -24.41 30.87 -35.55
C LYS A 566 -23.00 30.39 -35.92
N SER A 567 -22.39 29.51 -35.13
CA SER A 567 -21.13 28.81 -35.45
C SER A 567 -21.41 27.51 -36.21
N LYS A 568 -22.34 26.69 -35.71
CA LYS A 568 -22.73 25.40 -36.33
C LYS A 568 -23.24 25.53 -37.76
N HIS A 569 -23.79 26.68 -38.14
CA HIS A 569 -24.28 26.96 -39.50
C HIS A 569 -23.26 27.68 -40.41
N ARG A 570 -22.00 27.88 -39.99
CA ARG A 570 -20.94 28.40 -40.87
C ARG A 570 -20.24 27.29 -41.66
N ALA A 571 -19.52 27.70 -42.70
CA ALA A 571 -18.74 26.79 -43.53
C ALA A 571 -17.63 26.08 -42.71
N GLU A 572 -17.34 24.83 -43.08
CA GLU A 572 -16.34 24.00 -42.43
C GLU A 572 -14.94 24.66 -42.47
N GLY A 573 -14.25 24.67 -41.33
CA GLY A 573 -12.96 25.37 -41.16
C GLY A 573 -13.05 26.84 -40.70
N ALA A 574 -14.25 27.44 -40.57
CA ALA A 574 -14.39 28.77 -39.98
C ALA A 574 -14.15 28.74 -38.45
N PRO A 575 -13.51 29.77 -37.84
CA PRO A 575 -13.29 29.83 -36.39
C PRO A 575 -14.59 29.81 -35.60
N LYS A 576 -14.69 28.92 -34.60
CA LYS A 576 -15.92 28.71 -33.85
C LYS A 576 -16.17 29.81 -32.83
N THR A 577 -17.44 30.00 -32.45
CA THR A 577 -17.85 30.92 -31.38
C THR A 577 -18.72 30.21 -30.35
N TYR A 578 -18.42 30.44 -29.07
CA TYR A 578 -18.98 29.72 -27.93
C TYR A 578 -19.66 30.65 -26.93
N ASP A 579 -20.82 30.20 -26.40
CA ASP A 579 -21.47 30.82 -25.26
C ASP A 579 -20.86 30.25 -23.97
N ASN A 580 -19.97 31.02 -23.34
CA ASN A 580 -19.44 30.73 -22.00
C ASN A 580 -20.37 31.33 -20.93
N LEU A 581 -21.40 30.59 -20.52
CA LEU A 581 -22.39 31.07 -19.53
C LEU A 581 -21.96 30.84 -18.07
N ASN A 582 -21.27 29.74 -17.79
CA ASN A 582 -20.97 29.31 -16.41
C ASN A 582 -19.50 29.49 -16.01
N GLY A 583 -18.64 29.90 -16.94
CA GLY A 583 -17.19 29.84 -16.79
C GLY A 583 -16.58 28.56 -17.40
N CYS A 584 -15.27 28.58 -17.58
CA CYS A 584 -14.47 27.42 -17.96
C CYS A 584 -13.07 27.49 -17.35
N LEU A 585 -12.41 26.35 -17.24
CA LEU A 585 -11.06 26.21 -16.71
C LEU A 585 -10.08 25.84 -17.83
N MET A 586 -8.84 26.29 -17.71
CA MET A 586 -7.75 25.93 -18.62
C MET A 586 -6.40 25.83 -17.91
N GLU A 587 -5.47 25.15 -18.56
CA GLU A 587 -4.07 25.04 -18.14
C GLU A 587 -3.32 26.32 -18.54
N THR A 588 -2.56 26.93 -17.63
CA THR A 588 -1.67 28.04 -18.00
C THR A 588 -0.51 27.56 -18.88
N GLN A 589 0.16 28.49 -19.56
CA GLN A 589 1.52 28.22 -20.03
C GLN A 589 2.43 27.85 -18.85
N GLU A 590 3.47 27.07 -19.13
CA GLU A 590 4.45 26.63 -18.15
C GLU A 590 5.28 27.82 -17.66
N ASN A 591 5.31 28.08 -16.36
CA ASN A 591 6.08 29.20 -15.81
C ASN A 591 7.58 28.87 -15.71
N ALA A 592 8.41 29.86 -15.35
CA ALA A 592 9.85 29.70 -15.16
C ALA A 592 10.27 28.72 -14.03
N SER A 593 9.31 28.15 -13.30
CA SER A 593 9.51 27.14 -12.26
C SER A 593 8.90 25.77 -12.60
N GLY A 594 8.42 25.58 -13.83
CA GLY A 594 7.79 24.34 -14.32
C GLY A 594 6.31 24.17 -13.96
N ASP A 595 5.67 25.16 -13.33
CA ASP A 595 4.27 25.05 -12.93
C ASP A 595 3.31 25.24 -14.09
N LYS A 596 2.23 24.45 -14.08
CA LYS A 596 1.02 24.65 -14.88
C LYS A 596 -0.16 24.82 -13.93
N TRP A 597 -0.60 26.06 -13.80
CA TRP A 597 -1.67 26.44 -12.88
C TRP A 597 -3.03 26.36 -13.57
N THR A 598 -4.10 26.49 -12.79
CA THR A 598 -5.47 26.54 -13.30
C THR A 598 -5.85 28.01 -13.54
N GLU A 599 -6.24 28.37 -14.76
CA GLU A 599 -6.87 29.66 -15.05
C GLU A 599 -8.38 29.49 -15.22
N LEU A 600 -9.17 30.30 -14.51
CA LEU A 600 -10.62 30.42 -14.69
C LEU A 600 -10.92 31.59 -15.63
N LEU A 601 -11.68 31.33 -16.70
CA LEU A 601 -12.32 32.37 -17.51
C LEU A 601 -13.75 32.61 -17.01
N ALA A 602 -13.92 33.61 -16.14
CA ALA A 602 -15.18 33.99 -15.52
C ALA A 602 -15.96 35.00 -16.42
N PRO A 603 -17.13 34.63 -16.98
CA PRO A 603 -17.91 35.53 -17.85
C PRO A 603 -18.63 36.66 -17.11
N ALA A 604 -18.83 36.54 -15.79
CA ALA A 604 -19.56 37.49 -14.96
C ALA A 604 -18.95 37.57 -13.54
N PRO A 605 -19.27 38.61 -12.75
CA PRO A 605 -19.07 38.55 -11.30
C PRO A 605 -19.95 37.46 -10.66
N GLY A 606 -19.47 36.83 -9.58
CA GLY A 606 -20.23 35.82 -8.83
C GLY A 606 -19.34 34.82 -8.09
N THR A 607 -19.97 33.89 -7.37
CA THR A 607 -19.27 32.77 -6.71
C THR A 607 -19.03 31.63 -7.70
N TYR A 608 -17.77 31.19 -7.81
CA TYR A 608 -17.35 30.05 -8.61
C TYR A 608 -16.82 28.95 -7.69
N ARG A 609 -17.23 27.70 -7.95
CA ARG A 609 -16.83 26.52 -7.18
C ARG A 609 -16.04 25.58 -8.06
N LEU A 610 -14.79 25.29 -7.70
CA LEU A 610 -13.92 24.37 -8.41
C LEU A 610 -13.84 23.04 -7.64
N ALA A 611 -14.35 21.97 -8.23
CA ALA A 611 -14.26 20.61 -7.72
C ALA A 611 -13.75 19.67 -8.81
N ALA A 612 -13.74 18.35 -8.55
CA ALA A 612 -13.29 17.36 -9.54
C ALA A 612 -14.17 16.08 -9.60
N PRO A 613 -15.50 16.19 -9.74
CA PRO A 613 -16.37 15.01 -9.74
C PRO A 613 -16.08 14.03 -10.89
N TYR A 614 -16.27 12.73 -10.64
CA TYR A 614 -16.06 11.65 -11.63
C TYR A 614 -17.10 11.69 -12.78
N GLN A 615 -16.87 12.56 -13.77
CA GLN A 615 -17.70 12.67 -14.98
C GLN A 615 -16.94 12.50 -16.30
N LEU A 616 -17.70 12.28 -17.38
CA LEU A 616 -17.22 12.33 -18.77
C LEU A 616 -18.16 13.22 -19.61
N PRO A 617 -17.65 14.22 -20.37
CA PRO A 617 -16.25 14.65 -20.45
C PRO A 617 -15.71 15.14 -19.10
N ARG A 618 -14.39 15.02 -18.90
CA ARG A 618 -13.74 15.41 -17.64
C ARG A 618 -13.72 16.94 -17.50
N GLY A 619 -13.93 17.44 -16.27
CA GLY A 619 -13.82 18.86 -15.93
C GLY A 619 -14.80 19.78 -16.67
N THR A 620 -14.48 21.08 -16.72
CA THR A 620 -15.20 22.09 -17.53
C THR A 620 -14.22 22.90 -18.39
N PRO A 621 -13.57 22.27 -19.39
CA PRO A 621 -12.45 22.87 -20.12
C PRO A 621 -12.86 24.02 -21.03
N CYS A 622 -12.00 25.03 -21.18
CA CYS A 622 -12.15 26.05 -22.21
C CYS A 622 -11.82 25.49 -23.63
N PRO A 623 -12.70 25.72 -24.63
CA PRO A 623 -12.37 25.57 -26.05
C PRO A 623 -11.13 26.38 -26.44
N GLU A 624 -10.45 25.97 -27.51
CA GLU A 624 -9.17 26.57 -27.91
C GLU A 624 -9.35 28.02 -28.38
N GLU A 625 -10.52 28.32 -28.96
CA GLU A 625 -10.96 29.64 -29.40
C GLU A 625 -11.29 30.60 -28.24
N LEU A 626 -11.24 30.14 -26.98
CA LEU A 626 -11.39 30.97 -25.76
C LEU A 626 -10.11 31.05 -24.91
N ARG A 627 -8.98 30.46 -25.34
CA ARG A 627 -7.72 30.43 -24.58
C ARG A 627 -6.90 31.71 -24.69
#